data_AF-A0A0S1MIW3-F1
#
_entry.id   AF-A0A0S1MIW3-F1
#
_cell.length_a   1.000
_cell.length_b   1.000
_cell.length_c   1.000
_cell.angle_alpha   90.00
_cell.angle_beta   90.00
_cell.angle_gamma   90.00
#
_symmetry.space_group_name_H-M   'P 1'
#
loop_
_entity.id
_entity.type
_entity.pdbx_description
1 polymer ?
#
loop_
_entity_poly.entity_id
_entity_poly.type
_entity_poly.pdbx_seq_one_letter_code
_entity_poly.pdbx_strand_id
1 'polypeptide(L)'
;MASVMALQQGWSNQQDQSQAIEFVVEDSFKNLRDSVNSGKTAAFMWEWFTTKPFSDSGEVRFIGNVPTPWSSWSIAASSETIASNKQSLIDFLERLDQSISRFGRLNEIRSDEHIDFVKETFHLEEEDVKEWMKGVRYTDSCRSISTSTLQETVKVLGLAGIIENHEKVKVPEDLVDLEIAKTVD
;
A
#
# COMPACT_ATOMS: atom_id res chain seq x y z
N MET A 1 -2.66 -7.63 4.39
CA MET A 1 -3.02 -8.22 3.07
C MET A 1 -3.24 -9.72 3.13
N ALA A 2 -2.34 -10.52 3.71
CA ALA A 2 -2.56 -11.98 3.83
C ALA A 2 -3.91 -12.36 4.47
N SER A 3 -4.30 -11.69 5.56
CA SER A 3 -5.63 -11.90 6.18
C SER A 3 -6.80 -11.48 5.29
N VAL A 4 -6.62 -10.47 4.43
CA VAL A 4 -7.64 -10.04 3.45
C VAL A 4 -7.77 -11.08 2.35
N MET A 5 -6.66 -11.62 1.84
CA MET A 5 -6.67 -12.72 0.87
C MET A 5 -7.34 -13.96 1.48
N ALA A 6 -7.01 -14.30 2.71
CA ALA A 6 -7.61 -15.40 3.44
C ALA A 6 -9.14 -15.28 3.53
N LEU A 7 -9.63 -14.07 3.85
CA LEU A 7 -11.05 -13.76 3.85
C LEU A 7 -11.66 -13.96 2.45
N GLN A 8 -11.04 -13.44 1.40
CA GLN A 8 -11.51 -13.56 0.02
C GLN A 8 -11.56 -15.03 -0.47
N GLN A 9 -10.62 -15.86 -0.01
CA GLN A 9 -10.54 -17.28 -0.36
C GLN A 9 -11.37 -18.18 0.58
N GLY A 10 -12.00 -17.61 1.62
CA GLY A 10 -12.75 -18.37 2.62
C GLY A 10 -11.88 -19.23 3.54
N TRP A 11 -10.58 -18.93 3.65
CA TRP A 11 -9.64 -19.65 4.54
C TRP A 11 -9.80 -19.24 6.01
N SER A 12 -10.37 -18.08 6.28
CA SER A 12 -10.57 -17.57 7.63
C SER A 12 -11.94 -17.98 8.19
N ASN A 13 -12.05 -19.20 8.74
CA ASN A 13 -13.19 -19.57 9.57
C ASN A 13 -12.90 -19.26 11.04
N GLN A 14 -13.48 -18.17 11.57
CA GLN A 14 -13.31 -17.78 12.98
C GLN A 14 -13.84 -18.84 13.99
N GLN A 15 -14.60 -19.83 13.51
CA GLN A 15 -15.17 -20.89 14.34
C GLN A 15 -14.25 -22.11 14.49
N ASP A 16 -13.25 -22.28 13.61
CA ASP A 16 -12.33 -23.42 13.65
C ASP A 16 -10.88 -22.94 13.73
N GLN A 17 -10.37 -22.89 14.97
CA GLN A 17 -8.98 -22.49 15.23
C GLN A 17 -7.96 -23.45 14.59
N SER A 18 -8.35 -24.67 14.21
CA SER A 18 -7.45 -25.60 13.50
C SER A 18 -7.16 -25.18 12.05
N GLN A 19 -7.91 -24.20 11.52
CA GLN A 19 -7.73 -23.61 10.19
C GLN A 19 -7.17 -22.18 10.24
N ALA A 20 -6.76 -21.68 11.41
CA ALA A 20 -6.20 -20.35 11.52
C ALA A 20 -4.85 -20.26 10.78
N ILE A 21 -4.66 -19.19 10.01
CA ILE A 21 -3.38 -18.94 9.33
C ILE A 21 -2.34 -18.55 10.37
N GLU A 22 -1.23 -19.28 10.39
CA GLU A 22 -0.08 -18.98 11.23
C GLU A 22 0.84 -17.98 10.51
N PHE A 23 1.28 -16.96 11.25
CA PHE A 23 2.20 -15.94 10.75
C PHE A 23 3.55 -16.06 11.44
N VAL A 24 4.62 -15.94 10.65
CA VAL A 24 5.99 -15.92 11.14
C VAL A 24 6.59 -14.54 10.87
N VAL A 25 7.18 -13.94 11.90
CA VAL A 25 7.88 -12.66 11.78
C VAL A 25 9.30 -12.92 11.28
N GLU A 26 9.65 -12.32 10.15
CA GLU A 26 10.98 -12.44 9.52
C GLU A 26 11.75 -11.11 9.48
N ASP A 27 11.16 -9.99 9.90
CA ASP A 27 11.76 -8.64 10.02
C ASP A 27 12.26 -7.96 8.73
N SER A 28 12.74 -8.72 7.74
CA SER A 28 13.34 -8.17 6.52
C SER A 28 12.90 -8.92 5.27
N PHE A 29 12.96 -8.23 4.13
CA PHE A 29 12.64 -8.85 2.86
C PHE A 29 13.58 -10.01 2.52
N LYS A 30 14.87 -9.93 2.89
CA LYS A 30 15.80 -11.05 2.71
C LYS A 30 15.36 -12.28 3.50
N ASN A 31 15.02 -12.11 4.77
CA ASN A 31 14.59 -13.22 5.62
C ASN A 31 13.26 -13.81 5.13
N LEU A 32 12.33 -13.00 4.58
CA LEU A 32 11.12 -13.52 3.94
C LEU A 32 11.46 -14.49 2.79
N ARG A 33 12.43 -14.12 1.92
CA ARG A 33 12.88 -14.98 0.83
C ARG A 33 13.64 -16.22 1.32
N ASP A 34 14.49 -16.09 2.33
CA ASP A 34 15.18 -17.23 2.94
C ASP A 34 14.17 -18.21 3.62
N SER A 35 13.09 -17.69 4.19
CA SER A 35 12.10 -18.47 4.95
C SER A 35 11.32 -19.46 4.09
N VAL A 36 10.98 -19.08 2.85
CA VAL A 36 10.27 -19.97 1.91
C VAL A 36 11.19 -21.05 1.35
N ASN A 37 12.48 -20.73 1.19
CA ASN A 37 13.48 -21.68 0.70
C ASN A 37 13.91 -22.69 1.77
N SER A 38 13.89 -22.29 3.04
CA SER A 38 14.16 -23.19 4.18
C SER A 38 12.94 -23.99 4.64
N GLY A 39 11.74 -23.67 4.13
CA GLY A 39 10.48 -24.29 4.55
C GLY A 39 9.93 -23.79 5.87
N LYS A 40 10.50 -22.72 6.44
CA LYS A 40 10.01 -22.06 7.67
C LYS A 40 8.64 -21.40 7.43
N THR A 41 8.40 -20.89 6.23
CA THR A 41 7.09 -20.41 5.79
C THR A 41 6.71 -21.05 4.46
N ALA A 42 5.41 -21.15 4.18
CA ALA A 42 4.92 -21.70 2.91
C ALA A 42 4.95 -20.66 1.77
N ALA A 43 4.73 -19.38 2.10
CA ALA A 43 4.73 -18.26 1.18
C ALA A 43 4.88 -16.95 1.95
N PHE A 44 5.27 -15.89 1.25
CA PHE A 44 5.16 -14.51 1.71
C PHE A 44 4.47 -13.64 0.65
N MET A 45 3.97 -12.47 1.06
CA MET A 45 3.43 -11.46 0.15
C MET A 45 4.33 -10.23 0.19
N TRP A 46 4.66 -9.68 -0.97
CA TRP A 46 5.46 -8.46 -1.10
C TRP A 46 5.07 -7.71 -2.37
N GLU A 47 5.53 -6.48 -2.52
CA GLU A 47 5.30 -5.69 -3.73
C GLU A 47 6.01 -6.38 -4.93
N TRP A 48 5.33 -6.42 -6.08
CA TRP A 48 5.73 -7.25 -7.21
C TRP A 48 7.04 -6.79 -7.86
N PHE A 49 7.17 -5.51 -8.19
CA PHE A 49 8.33 -5.01 -8.94
C PHE A 49 9.62 -5.07 -8.11
N THR A 50 9.53 -4.90 -6.79
CA THR A 50 10.65 -5.11 -5.87
C THR A 50 10.99 -6.58 -5.63
N THR A 51 10.08 -7.50 -5.94
CA THR A 51 10.31 -8.95 -5.84
C THR A 51 10.79 -9.57 -7.15
N LYS A 52 10.40 -8.99 -8.28
CA LYS A 52 10.62 -9.53 -9.61
C LYS A 52 12.08 -9.92 -9.91
N PRO A 53 13.13 -9.12 -9.54
CA PRO A 53 14.52 -9.53 -9.75
C PRO A 53 14.88 -10.88 -9.11
N PHE A 54 14.30 -11.19 -7.95
CA PHE A 54 14.50 -12.45 -7.22
C PHE A 54 13.65 -13.59 -7.79
N SER A 55 12.53 -13.26 -8.43
CA SER A 55 11.76 -14.26 -9.18
C SER A 55 12.47 -14.63 -10.48
N ASP A 56 13.04 -13.65 -11.18
CA ASP A 56 13.73 -13.84 -12.46
C ASP A 56 15.05 -14.61 -12.27
N SER A 57 15.76 -14.39 -11.16
CA SER A 57 16.95 -15.18 -10.80
C SER A 57 16.63 -16.61 -10.34
N GLY A 58 15.35 -16.91 -10.07
CA GLY A 58 14.89 -18.19 -9.53
C GLY A 58 15.08 -18.35 -8.02
N GLU A 59 15.48 -17.30 -7.29
CA GLU A 59 15.62 -17.32 -5.82
C GLU A 59 14.26 -17.51 -5.13
N VAL A 60 13.19 -16.96 -5.71
CA VAL A 60 11.80 -17.20 -5.26
C VAL A 60 10.91 -17.51 -6.46
N ARG A 61 9.70 -18.02 -6.20
CA ARG A 61 8.72 -18.34 -7.23
C ARG A 61 7.47 -17.49 -7.08
N PHE A 62 7.08 -16.81 -8.15
CA PHE A 62 5.78 -16.14 -8.21
C PHE A 62 4.65 -17.18 -8.31
N ILE A 63 3.70 -17.13 -7.37
CA ILE A 63 2.55 -18.05 -7.32
C ILE A 63 1.20 -17.35 -7.49
N GLY A 64 1.17 -16.02 -7.48
CA GLY A 64 -0.06 -15.24 -7.63
C GLY A 64 0.07 -13.82 -7.07
N ASN A 65 -0.96 -13.01 -7.27
CA ASN A 65 -1.07 -11.65 -6.74
C ASN A 65 -2.43 -11.43 -6.08
N VAL A 66 -2.49 -10.39 -5.24
CA VAL A 66 -3.72 -9.91 -4.61
C VAL A 66 -3.74 -8.39 -4.75
N PRO A 67 -4.57 -7.85 -5.66
CA PRO A 67 -4.76 -6.41 -5.77
C PRO A 67 -5.27 -5.83 -4.44
N THR A 68 -4.75 -4.68 -4.02
CA THR A 68 -5.33 -3.95 -2.88
C THR A 68 -6.68 -3.37 -3.31
N PRO A 69 -7.76 -3.57 -2.54
CA PRO A 69 -9.08 -3.05 -2.92
C PRO A 69 -9.23 -1.54 -2.66
N TRP A 70 -8.22 -0.91 -2.05
CA TRP A 70 -8.12 0.53 -1.80
C TRP A 70 -6.83 1.11 -2.37
N SER A 71 -6.74 2.44 -2.40
CA SER A 71 -5.53 3.19 -2.76
C SER A 71 -4.33 2.73 -1.93
N SER A 72 -3.21 2.43 -2.60
CA SER A 72 -2.04 1.80 -1.98
C SER A 72 -1.24 2.72 -1.05
N TRP A 73 -1.48 4.04 -1.09
CA TRP A 73 -0.76 5.05 -0.32
C TRP A 73 -1.72 6.04 0.34
N SER A 74 -1.32 6.55 1.50
CA SER A 74 -2.00 7.61 2.23
C SER A 74 -0.98 8.46 2.99
N ILE A 75 -1.30 9.71 3.27
CA ILE A 75 -0.46 10.61 4.06
C ILE A 75 -1.07 10.72 5.45
N ALA A 76 -0.27 10.44 6.48
CA ALA A 76 -0.69 10.52 7.87
C ALA A 76 0.25 11.43 8.66
N ALA A 77 -0.28 12.06 9.71
CA ALA A 77 0.47 12.87 10.65
C ALA A 77 0.00 12.58 12.08
N SER A 78 0.89 12.77 13.05
CA SER A 78 0.52 12.63 14.46
C SER A 78 -0.47 13.72 14.88
N SER A 79 -1.33 13.44 15.86
CA SER A 79 -2.27 14.43 16.40
C SER A 79 -1.56 15.68 16.93
N GLU A 80 -0.36 15.54 17.50
CA GLU A 80 0.46 16.65 17.96
C GLU A 80 0.90 17.54 16.78
N THR A 81 1.40 16.93 15.70
CA THR A 81 1.82 17.66 14.49
C THR A 81 0.64 18.39 13.84
N ILE A 82 -0.52 17.74 13.76
CA ILE A 82 -1.76 18.33 13.22
C ILE A 82 -2.16 19.57 14.03
N ALA A 83 -2.16 19.48 15.36
CA ALA A 83 -2.56 20.57 16.24
C ALA A 83 -1.60 21.77 16.17
N SER A 84 -0.31 21.53 16.01
CA SER A 84 0.73 22.58 16.09
C SER A 84 1.18 23.13 14.73
N ASN A 85 0.98 22.41 13.62
CA ASN A 85 1.56 22.73 12.31
C ASN A 85 0.55 22.70 11.15
N LYS A 86 -0.73 22.93 11.42
CA LYS A 86 -1.82 22.84 10.43
C LYS A 86 -1.51 23.56 9.09
N GLN A 87 -1.11 24.83 9.15
CA GLN A 87 -0.81 25.59 7.92
C GLN A 87 0.38 24.99 7.16
N SER A 88 1.45 24.62 7.85
CA SER A 88 2.61 23.98 7.23
C SER A 88 2.27 22.65 6.58
N LEU A 89 1.34 21.89 7.16
CA LEU A 89 0.83 20.64 6.56
C LEU A 89 0.03 20.91 5.29
N ILE A 90 -0.85 21.92 5.30
CA ILE A 90 -1.59 22.34 4.09
C ILE A 90 -0.60 22.75 2.99
N ASP A 91 0.37 23.60 3.31
CA ASP A 91 1.39 24.06 2.37
C ASP A 91 2.23 22.90 1.82
N PHE A 92 2.57 21.92 2.66
CA PHE A 92 3.27 20.70 2.25
C PHE A 92 2.45 19.90 1.24
N LEU A 93 1.17 19.65 1.52
CA LEU A 93 0.30 18.88 0.63
C LEU A 93 0.10 19.59 -0.72
N GLU A 94 -0.01 20.91 -0.73
CA GLU A 94 -0.13 21.70 -1.96
C GLU A 94 1.17 21.69 -2.80
N ARG A 95 2.34 21.76 -2.15
CA ARG A 95 3.63 21.60 -2.84
C ARG A 95 3.80 20.18 -3.38
N LEU A 96 3.38 19.17 -2.62
CA LEU A 96 3.41 17.79 -3.06
C LEU A 96 2.52 17.57 -4.28
N ASP A 97 1.33 18.19 -4.33
CA ASP A 97 0.46 18.16 -5.51
C ASP A 97 1.14 18.73 -6.75
N GLN A 98 1.94 19.81 -6.60
CA GLN A 98 2.72 20.38 -7.70
C GLN A 98 3.81 19.41 -8.17
N SER A 99 4.55 18.80 -7.23
CA SER A 99 5.57 17.79 -7.53
C SER A 99 4.97 16.57 -8.23
N ILE A 100 3.84 16.06 -7.75
CA ILE A 100 3.11 14.96 -8.38
C ILE A 100 2.60 15.36 -9.76
N SER A 101 2.11 16.59 -9.93
CA SER A 101 1.67 17.06 -11.25
C SER A 101 2.81 17.11 -12.25
N ARG A 102 3.97 17.62 -11.81
CA ARG A 102 5.19 17.67 -12.61
C ARG A 102 5.71 16.27 -12.96
N PHE A 103 5.65 15.34 -12.01
CA PHE A 103 6.11 13.96 -12.21
C PHE A 103 5.12 13.11 -13.02
N GLY A 104 3.82 13.25 -12.74
CA GLY A 104 2.80 12.24 -13.06
C GLY A 104 1.56 12.74 -13.79
N ARG A 105 1.42 14.03 -14.14
CA ARG A 105 0.23 14.55 -14.85
C ARG A 105 0.53 15.29 -16.15
N LEU A 106 1.73 15.83 -16.34
CA LEU A 106 2.16 16.36 -17.64
C LEU A 106 2.58 15.19 -18.53
N ASN A 107 2.25 15.22 -19.84
CA ASN A 107 2.49 14.15 -20.83
C ASN A 107 3.94 13.59 -20.93
N GLU A 108 4.86 14.16 -20.15
CA GLU A 108 6.27 13.80 -19.99
C GLU A 108 6.51 12.80 -18.83
N ILE A 109 5.46 12.15 -18.29
CA ILE A 109 5.41 11.30 -17.07
C ILE A 109 6.61 10.35 -16.86
N ARG A 110 7.36 10.04 -17.91
CA ARG A 110 8.44 9.05 -17.90
C ARG A 110 9.54 9.51 -18.84
N SER A 111 10.03 10.72 -18.62
CA SER A 111 11.31 11.07 -19.22
C SER A 111 12.34 10.00 -18.84
N ASP A 112 13.33 9.82 -19.71
CA ASP A 112 14.42 8.88 -19.45
C ASP A 112 15.08 9.18 -18.08
N GLU A 113 15.13 10.46 -17.68
CA GLU A 113 15.60 10.90 -16.36
C GLU A 113 14.81 10.29 -15.18
N HIS A 114 13.47 10.26 -15.25
CA HIS A 114 12.65 9.65 -14.19
C HIS A 114 12.81 8.13 -14.16
N ILE A 115 12.94 7.50 -15.33
CA ILE A 115 13.17 6.07 -15.45
C ILE A 115 14.52 5.72 -14.83
N ASP A 116 15.58 6.46 -15.17
CA ASP A 116 16.92 6.26 -14.63
C ASP A 116 16.97 6.50 -13.12
N PHE A 117 16.29 7.54 -12.61
CA PHE A 117 16.17 7.75 -11.16
C PHE A 117 15.57 6.54 -10.44
N VAL A 118 14.48 5.96 -10.96
CA VAL A 118 13.84 4.80 -10.34
C VAL A 118 14.72 3.55 -10.48
N LYS A 119 15.34 3.32 -11.65
CA LYS A 119 16.27 2.21 -11.86
C LYS A 119 17.44 2.25 -10.88
N GLU A 120 18.08 3.41 -10.73
CA GLU A 120 19.23 3.58 -9.84
C GLU A 120 18.83 3.46 -8.37
N THR A 121 17.70 4.04 -7.98
CA THR A 121 17.23 4.05 -6.58
C THR A 121 16.79 2.66 -6.11
N PHE A 122 16.09 1.92 -6.97
CA PHE A 122 15.49 0.63 -6.61
C PHE A 122 16.22 -0.57 -7.20
N HIS A 123 17.31 -0.34 -7.95
CA HIS A 123 18.11 -1.37 -8.63
C HIS A 123 17.26 -2.28 -9.51
N LEU A 124 16.38 -1.67 -10.30
CA LEU A 124 15.45 -2.35 -11.20
C LEU A 124 15.92 -2.24 -12.65
N GLU A 125 15.59 -3.25 -13.44
CA GLU A 125 15.77 -3.21 -14.89
C GLU A 125 14.83 -2.16 -15.51
N GLU A 126 15.30 -1.52 -16.58
CA GLU A 126 14.56 -0.43 -17.23
C GLU A 126 13.16 -0.83 -17.69
N GLU A 127 13.05 -2.02 -18.27
CA GLU A 127 11.78 -2.53 -18.78
C GLU A 127 10.77 -2.77 -17.64
N ASP A 128 11.24 -3.17 -16.46
CA ASP A 128 10.40 -3.34 -15.28
C ASP A 128 9.95 -2.01 -14.71
N VAL A 129 10.81 -0.99 -14.72
CA VAL A 129 10.43 0.38 -14.34
C VAL A 129 9.38 0.93 -15.30
N LYS A 130 9.57 0.78 -16.61
CA LYS A 130 8.58 1.21 -17.61
C LYS A 130 7.24 0.52 -17.41
N GLU A 131 7.24 -0.77 -17.11
CA GLU A 131 6.03 -1.55 -16.86
C GLU A 131 5.36 -1.12 -15.54
N TRP A 132 6.11 -0.98 -14.46
CA TRP A 132 5.61 -0.45 -13.18
C TRP A 132 4.91 0.89 -13.35
N MET A 133 5.55 1.81 -14.06
CA MET A 133 4.96 3.12 -14.30
C MET A 133 3.61 3.00 -15.01
N LYS A 134 3.37 2.00 -15.90
CA LYS A 134 2.07 1.83 -16.63
C LYS A 134 0.91 1.57 -15.67
N GLY A 135 1.17 0.86 -14.57
CA GLY A 135 0.18 0.55 -13.55
C GLY A 135 -0.04 1.65 -12.52
N VAL A 136 0.94 2.54 -12.32
CA VAL A 136 0.89 3.56 -11.27
C VAL A 136 0.00 4.74 -11.69
N ARG A 137 -0.88 5.15 -10.77
CA ARG A 137 -1.65 6.38 -10.86
C ARG A 137 -1.52 7.17 -9.57
N TYR A 138 -1.36 8.48 -9.71
CA TYR A 138 -1.29 9.40 -8.58
C TYR A 138 -2.64 10.09 -8.38
N THR A 139 -2.89 10.55 -7.15
CA THR A 139 -4.07 11.34 -6.82
C THR A 139 -4.05 12.69 -7.54
N ASP A 140 -5.24 13.21 -7.86
CA ASP A 140 -5.37 14.57 -8.35
C ASP A 140 -5.19 15.62 -7.25
N SER A 141 -5.39 15.24 -5.99
CA SER A 141 -5.20 16.11 -4.85
C SER A 141 -4.79 15.31 -3.62
N CYS A 142 -3.65 15.64 -3.05
CA CYS A 142 -3.13 15.08 -1.80
C CYS A 142 -3.98 15.46 -0.58
N ARG A 143 -4.84 16.47 -0.74
CA ARG A 143 -5.81 16.89 0.29
C ARG A 143 -7.15 16.18 0.15
N SER A 144 -7.34 15.30 -0.83
CA SER A 144 -8.62 14.64 -1.08
C SER A 144 -8.54 13.14 -0.84
N ILE A 145 -9.52 12.59 -0.14
CA ILE A 145 -9.63 11.14 0.10
C ILE A 145 -11.08 10.68 -0.09
N SER A 146 -11.27 9.51 -0.70
CA SER A 146 -12.62 8.99 -0.93
C SER A 146 -13.24 8.45 0.36
N THR A 147 -14.45 8.92 0.70
CA THR A 147 -15.21 8.41 1.84
C THR A 147 -15.51 6.93 1.69
N SER A 148 -15.91 6.51 0.48
CA SER A 148 -16.25 5.12 0.17
C SER A 148 -15.02 4.20 0.28
N THR A 149 -13.85 4.67 -0.16
CA THR A 149 -12.58 3.93 0.04
C THR A 149 -12.26 3.74 1.52
N LEU A 150 -12.43 4.77 2.36
CA LEU A 150 -12.21 4.66 3.81
C LEU A 150 -13.18 3.66 4.45
N GLN A 151 -14.48 3.76 4.12
CA GLN A 151 -15.51 2.86 4.63
C GLN A 151 -15.26 1.41 4.25
N GLU A 152 -14.97 1.14 2.97
CA GLU A 152 -14.69 -0.21 2.50
C GLU A 152 -13.41 -0.77 3.12
N THR A 153 -12.37 0.07 3.32
CA THR A 153 -11.14 -0.34 4.00
C THR A 153 -11.40 -0.75 5.44
N VAL A 154 -12.11 0.08 6.22
CA VAL A 154 -12.47 -0.24 7.62
C VAL A 154 -13.29 -1.52 7.70
N LYS A 155 -14.30 -1.65 6.83
CA LYS A 155 -15.16 -2.84 6.76
C LYS A 155 -14.38 -4.10 6.43
N VAL A 156 -13.59 -4.11 5.36
CA VAL A 156 -12.81 -5.29 4.93
C VAL A 156 -11.78 -5.69 5.98
N LEU A 157 -11.07 -4.73 6.56
CA LEU A 157 -10.11 -5.02 7.64
C LEU A 157 -10.81 -5.51 8.91
N GLY A 158 -12.02 -5.01 9.18
CA GLY A 158 -12.89 -5.51 10.24
C GLY A 158 -13.32 -6.96 10.04
N LEU A 159 -13.82 -7.29 8.84
CA LEU A 159 -14.20 -8.66 8.45
C LEU A 159 -13.00 -9.61 8.44
N ALA A 160 -11.81 -9.11 8.10
CA ALA A 160 -10.55 -9.87 8.16
C ALA A 160 -10.01 -10.03 9.60
N GLY A 161 -10.71 -9.51 10.62
CA GLY A 161 -10.34 -9.61 12.02
C GLY A 161 -9.14 -8.74 12.43
N ILE A 162 -8.78 -7.74 11.64
CA ILE A 162 -7.64 -6.83 11.90
C ILE A 162 -8.05 -5.63 12.73
N ILE A 163 -9.21 -5.03 12.43
CA ILE A 163 -9.76 -3.90 13.19
C ILE A 163 -10.84 -4.44 14.12
N GLU A 164 -10.54 -4.50 15.41
CA GLU A 164 -11.53 -4.80 16.44
C GLU A 164 -12.57 -3.69 16.53
N ASN A 165 -13.83 -4.05 16.78
CA ASN A 165 -14.94 -3.09 16.88
C ASN A 165 -15.04 -2.13 15.67
N HIS A 166 -14.69 -2.56 14.45
CA HIS A 166 -14.70 -1.72 13.25
C HIS A 166 -16.03 -0.97 13.01
N GLU A 167 -17.16 -1.56 13.42
CA GLU A 167 -18.50 -0.94 13.41
C GLU A 167 -18.60 0.37 14.24
N LYS A 168 -17.66 0.62 15.16
CA LYS A 168 -17.62 1.83 16.00
C LYS A 168 -16.76 2.95 15.39
N VAL A 169 -15.98 2.66 14.36
CA VAL A 169 -15.12 3.66 13.70
C VAL A 169 -16.00 4.60 12.89
N LYS A 170 -15.93 5.91 13.18
CA LYS A 170 -16.67 6.94 12.46
C LYS A 170 -15.84 7.42 11.28
N VAL A 171 -16.39 7.23 10.08
CA VAL A 171 -15.75 7.63 8.84
C VAL A 171 -16.51 8.83 8.26
N PRO A 172 -15.84 9.98 8.01
CA PRO A 172 -14.40 10.20 8.09
C PRO A 172 -13.86 10.73 9.42
N GLU A 173 -14.70 11.03 10.41
CA GLU A 173 -14.38 11.87 11.57
C GLU A 173 -13.22 11.35 12.44
N ASP A 174 -13.10 10.03 12.59
CA ASP A 174 -12.02 9.43 13.38
C ASP A 174 -10.70 9.30 12.59
N LEU A 175 -10.74 9.47 11.26
CA LEU A 175 -9.63 9.12 10.36
C LEU A 175 -9.06 10.31 9.59
N VAL A 176 -9.82 11.40 9.44
CA VAL A 176 -9.46 12.54 8.59
C VAL A 176 -9.62 13.85 9.37
N ASP A 177 -8.54 14.63 9.43
CA ASP A 177 -8.64 16.03 9.85
C ASP A 177 -9.25 16.86 8.71
N LEU A 178 -10.52 17.22 8.88
CA LEU A 178 -11.32 17.94 7.87
C LEU A 178 -10.94 19.42 7.72
N GLU A 179 -10.05 19.94 8.56
CA GLU A 179 -9.49 21.29 8.41
C GLU A 179 -8.26 21.28 7.48
N ILE A 180 -7.56 20.14 7.37
CA ILE A 180 -6.41 19.95 6.49
C ILE A 180 -6.83 19.31 5.16
N ALA A 181 -7.57 18.21 5.24
CA ALA A 181 -8.01 17.40 4.11
C ALA A 181 -9.53 17.49 3.92
N LYS A 182 -10.02 16.99 2.80
CA LYS A 182 -11.45 16.89 2.48
C LYS A 182 -11.77 15.49 1.99
N THR A 183 -13.00 15.07 2.23
CA THR A 183 -13.51 13.85 1.63
C THR A 183 -14.18 14.12 0.30
N VAL A 184 -14.15 13.12 -0.57
CA VAL A 184 -14.83 13.08 -1.87
C VAL A 184 -15.60 11.76 -1.98
N ASP A 185 -16.61 11.73 -2.86
CA ASP A 185 -17.38 10.51 -3.14
C ASP A 185 -17.05 9.94 -4.51
#